data_AF-A0A1C6A176-F1
#
_entry.id   AF-A0A1C6A176-F1
#
_cell.length_a   1.000
_cell.length_b   1.000
_cell.length_c   1.000
_cell.angle_alpha   90.00
_cell.angle_beta   90.00
_cell.angle_gamma   90.00
#
_symmetry.space_group_name_H-M   'P 1'
#
loop_
_entity.id
_entity.type
_entity.pdbx_description
1 polymer ?
#
loop_
_entity_poly.entity_id
_entity_poly.type
_entity_poly.pdbx_seq_one_letter_code
_entity_poly.pdbx_strand_id
1 'polypeptide(L)'
;MSKKILYAAYGSNINLEQMAYRCPNSTVAGTAMLKGYELQFRHHATVEQNADAEVPVLLWELDSQDERFLDKYEGWPKYYRKESITLELNGESVEAMVYIMNGDRPLESPTAQYYDIIEQGYRENGLNTSYLETALAEAIQSENLEMNEEMQIGFDMIY
;
A
#
# COMPACT_ATOMS: atom_id res chain seq x y z
N MET A 1 -10.76 -6.09 -28.21
CA MET A 1 -10.65 -6.56 -26.83
C MET A 1 -10.16 -5.39 -26.00
N SER A 2 -10.79 -5.08 -24.87
CA SER A 2 -10.28 -4.08 -23.93
C SER A 2 -8.91 -4.53 -23.41
N LYS A 3 -7.97 -3.60 -23.29
CA LYS A 3 -6.67 -3.86 -22.66
C LYS A 3 -6.93 -4.18 -21.19
N LYS A 4 -6.52 -5.37 -20.75
CA LYS A 4 -6.50 -5.72 -19.32
C LYS A 4 -5.28 -5.09 -18.67
N ILE A 5 -5.47 -4.48 -17.52
CA ILE A 5 -4.43 -3.81 -16.74
C ILE A 5 -4.23 -4.63 -15.47
N LEU A 6 -3.01 -5.06 -15.20
CA LEU A 6 -2.69 -5.69 -13.91
C LEU A 6 -2.40 -4.60 -12.89
N TYR A 7 -3.04 -4.67 -11.72
CA TYR A 7 -2.85 -3.75 -10.62
C TYR A 7 -2.36 -4.50 -9.39
N ALA A 8 -1.23 -4.08 -8.82
CA ALA A 8 -0.65 -4.60 -7.60
C ALA A 8 -1.15 -3.81 -6.38
N ALA A 9 -2.07 -4.40 -5.62
CA ALA A 9 -2.57 -3.86 -4.36
C ALA A 9 -1.74 -4.36 -3.18
N TYR A 10 -1.25 -3.44 -2.35
CA TYR A 10 -0.55 -3.72 -1.09
C TYR A 10 -1.29 -3.18 0.16
N GLY A 11 -2.25 -2.28 -0.05
CA GLY A 11 -3.03 -1.61 1.00
C GLY A 11 -4.50 -2.02 1.01
N SER A 12 -5.41 -1.08 1.24
CA SER A 12 -6.84 -1.38 1.45
C SER A 12 -7.55 -2.09 0.27
N ASN A 13 -7.02 -1.98 -0.95
CA ASN A 13 -7.57 -2.69 -2.11
C ASN A 13 -7.22 -4.20 -2.13
N ILE A 14 -6.51 -4.73 -1.14
CA ILE A 14 -6.41 -6.18 -0.93
C ILE A 14 -7.74 -6.75 -0.40
N ASN A 15 -8.54 -5.94 0.30
CA ASN A 15 -9.84 -6.36 0.81
C ASN A 15 -10.83 -6.58 -0.34
N LEU A 16 -11.36 -7.80 -0.46
CA LEU A 16 -12.18 -8.23 -1.59
C LEU A 16 -13.52 -7.49 -1.65
N GLU A 17 -14.14 -7.24 -0.49
CA GLU A 17 -15.42 -6.52 -0.40
C GLU A 17 -15.27 -5.06 -0.84
N GLN A 18 -14.23 -4.38 -0.38
CA GLN A 18 -13.95 -3.01 -0.81
C GLN A 18 -13.63 -2.94 -2.31
N MET A 19 -12.89 -3.91 -2.82
CA MET A 19 -12.56 -3.93 -4.24
C MET A 19 -13.79 -4.20 -5.11
N ALA A 20 -14.67 -5.11 -4.70
CA ALA A 20 -15.94 -5.35 -5.39
C ALA A 20 -16.85 -4.11 -5.43
N TYR A 21 -16.82 -3.27 -4.39
CA TYR A 21 -17.55 -2.01 -4.36
C TYR A 21 -16.93 -0.93 -5.28
N ARG A 22 -15.61 -0.82 -5.32
CA ARG A 22 -14.89 0.20 -6.12
C ARG A 22 -14.81 -0.16 -7.60
N CYS A 23 -14.57 -1.44 -7.89
CA CYS A 23 -14.19 -1.98 -9.19
C CYS A 23 -14.98 -3.28 -9.45
N PRO A 24 -16.27 -3.20 -9.77
CA PRO A 24 -17.16 -4.35 -9.86
C PRO A 24 -16.82 -5.31 -11.02
N ASN A 25 -16.02 -4.88 -12.00
CA ASN A 25 -15.61 -5.73 -13.12
C ASN A 25 -14.23 -6.38 -12.90
N SER A 26 -13.55 -6.04 -11.80
CA SER A 26 -12.21 -6.53 -11.49
C SER A 26 -12.22 -7.98 -11.01
N THR A 27 -11.17 -8.71 -11.34
CA THR A 27 -10.99 -10.10 -10.90
C THR A 27 -9.59 -10.31 -10.33
N VAL A 28 -9.47 -11.15 -9.30
CA VAL A 28 -8.17 -11.52 -8.74
C VAL A 28 -7.37 -12.33 -9.77
N ALA A 29 -6.18 -11.86 -10.12
CA ALA A 29 -5.22 -12.54 -10.98
C ALA A 29 -4.32 -13.52 -10.18
N GLY A 30 -4.06 -13.20 -8.90
CA GLY A 30 -3.25 -14.01 -8.00
C GLY A 30 -2.48 -13.14 -7.00
N THR A 31 -1.57 -13.76 -6.26
CA THR A 31 -0.70 -13.08 -5.29
C THR A 31 0.74 -13.12 -5.76
N ALA A 32 1.52 -12.10 -5.43
CA ALA A 32 2.95 -12.03 -5.76
C ALA A 32 3.75 -11.31 -4.68
N MET A 33 5.08 -11.38 -4.78
CA MET A 33 5.99 -10.58 -3.94
C MET A 33 6.58 -9.44 -4.76
N LEU A 34 6.40 -8.22 -4.28
CA LEU A 34 7.03 -7.02 -4.81
C LEU A 34 8.38 -6.83 -4.14
N LYS A 35 9.46 -7.25 -4.82
CA LYS A 35 10.84 -7.16 -4.33
C LYS A 35 11.42 -5.77 -4.54
N GLY A 36 12.31 -5.34 -3.65
CA GLY A 36 12.97 -4.03 -3.73
C GLY A 36 12.09 -2.90 -3.17
N TYR A 37 11.03 -3.24 -2.45
CA TYR A 37 10.11 -2.30 -1.82
C TYR A 37 9.79 -2.74 -0.40
N GLU A 38 9.51 -1.77 0.45
CA GLU A 38 8.97 -1.98 1.79
C GLU A 38 7.60 -1.31 1.92
N LEU A 39 6.75 -1.87 2.79
CA LEU A 39 5.45 -1.32 3.12
C LEU A 39 5.63 -0.31 4.25
N GLN A 40 5.08 0.89 4.08
CA GLN A 40 5.10 1.95 5.10
C GLN A 40 3.69 2.49 5.34
N PHE A 41 3.47 3.05 6.52
CA PHE A 41 2.31 3.88 6.80
C PHE A 41 2.71 5.34 6.95
N ARG A 42 2.06 6.19 6.17
CA ARG A 42 2.10 7.66 6.27
C ARG A 42 0.65 8.12 6.42
N HIS A 43 0.00 7.66 7.50
CA HIS A 43 -1.45 7.61 7.73
C HIS A 43 -2.21 6.58 6.87
N HIS A 44 -1.88 6.54 5.56
CA HIS A 44 -2.32 5.51 4.64
C HIS A 44 -1.14 4.67 4.16
N ALA A 45 -1.41 3.45 3.69
CA ALA A 45 -0.36 2.55 3.21
C ALA A 45 0.33 3.12 1.97
N THR A 46 1.65 3.01 1.91
CA THR A 46 2.47 3.28 0.72
C THR A 46 3.57 2.24 0.61
N VAL A 47 4.20 2.13 -0.56
CA VAL A 47 5.46 1.39 -0.71
C VAL A 47 6.60 2.32 -1.05
N GLU A 48 7.77 2.10 -0.46
CA GLU A 48 8.99 2.85 -0.74
C GLU A 48 10.10 1.92 -1.19
N GLN A 49 11.07 2.45 -1.94
CA GLN A 49 12.18 1.63 -2.45
C GLN A 49 13.09 1.19 -1.30
N ASN A 50 13.24 -0.12 -1.15
CA ASN A 50 14.20 -0.73 -0.24
C ASN A 50 14.70 -2.04 -0.85
N ALA A 51 15.97 -2.06 -1.29
CA ALA A 51 16.55 -3.16 -2.05
C ALA A 51 16.57 -4.50 -1.30
N ASP A 52 16.55 -4.46 0.03
CA ASP A 52 16.62 -5.63 0.91
C ASP A 52 15.24 -6.09 1.42
N ALA A 53 14.17 -5.38 1.01
CA ALA A 53 12.80 -5.66 1.43
C ALA A 53 11.92 -6.20 0.29
N GLU A 54 10.79 -6.75 0.69
CA GLU A 54 9.72 -7.16 -0.21
C GLU A 54 8.35 -6.97 0.45
N VAL A 55 7.31 -6.83 -0.38
CA VAL A 55 5.93 -6.66 0.09
C VAL A 55 5.01 -7.66 -0.60
N PRO A 56 4.17 -8.41 0.14
CA PRO A 56 3.13 -9.24 -0.48
C PRO A 56 2.06 -8.35 -1.12
N VAL A 57 1.70 -8.68 -2.37
CA VAL A 57 0.69 -7.94 -3.13
C VAL A 57 -0.39 -8.87 -3.67
N LEU A 58 -1.61 -8.35 -3.74
CA LEU A 58 -2.72 -8.96 -4.46
C LEU A 58 -2.81 -8.32 -5.85
N LEU A 59 -2.77 -9.14 -6.90
CA LEU A 59 -2.90 -8.70 -8.27
C LEU A 59 -4.34 -8.75 -8.72
N TRP A 60 -4.82 -7.63 -9.26
CA TRP A 60 -6.13 -7.49 -9.87
C TRP A 60 -6.01 -7.33 -11.39
N GLU A 61 -6.86 -8.00 -12.14
CA GLU A 61 -7.14 -7.63 -13.53
C GLU A 61 -8.22 -6.56 -13.56
N LEU A 62 -7.89 -5.40 -14.12
CA LEU A 62 -8.78 -4.26 -14.27
C LEU A 62 -9.13 -4.05 -15.75
N ASP A 63 -10.35 -3.57 -15.98
CA ASP A 63 -10.69 -2.90 -17.23
C ASP A 63 -10.41 -1.38 -17.14
N SER A 64 -10.59 -0.67 -18.26
CA SER A 64 -10.34 0.77 -18.32
C SER A 64 -11.34 1.62 -17.50
N GLN A 65 -12.49 1.06 -17.13
CA GLN A 65 -13.47 1.76 -16.31
C GLN A 65 -13.10 1.67 -14.83
N ASP A 66 -12.73 0.48 -14.37
CA ASP A 66 -12.27 0.23 -13.02
C ASP A 66 -10.96 0.97 -12.71
N GLU A 67 -10.03 1.05 -13.68
CA GLU A 67 -8.83 1.90 -13.56
C GLU A 67 -9.21 3.37 -13.28
N ARG A 68 -10.20 3.91 -13.98
CA ARG A 68 -10.65 5.30 -13.77
C ARG A 68 -11.31 5.51 -12.41
N PHE A 69 -11.99 4.49 -11.87
CA PHE A 69 -12.54 4.56 -10.53
C PHE A 69 -11.43 4.55 -9.48
N LEU A 70 -10.40 3.72 -9.65
CA LEU A 70 -9.21 3.74 -8.81
C LEU A 70 -8.48 5.09 -8.89
N ASP A 71 -8.26 5.64 -10.08
CA ASP A 71 -7.59 6.95 -10.23
C ASP A 71 -8.25 8.03 -9.40
N LYS A 72 -9.59 8.05 -9.40
CA LYS A 72 -10.37 9.00 -8.60
C LYS A 72 -10.25 8.69 -7.10
N TYR A 73 -10.31 7.42 -6.72
CA TYR A 73 -10.24 6.96 -5.33
C TYR A 73 -8.88 7.26 -4.70
N GLU A 74 -7.79 6.95 -5.41
CA GLU A 74 -6.40 7.16 -4.99
C GLU A 74 -5.96 8.64 -5.10
N GLY A 75 -6.86 9.53 -5.55
CA GLY A 75 -6.56 10.95 -5.73
C GLY A 75 -5.45 11.21 -6.76
N TRP A 76 -5.32 10.33 -7.76
CA TRP A 76 -4.31 10.45 -8.81
C TRP A 76 -4.51 11.73 -9.65
N PRO A 77 -3.43 12.44 -10.05
CA PRO A 77 -2.01 12.17 -9.76
C PRO A 77 -1.49 12.92 -8.52
N LYS A 78 -2.37 13.50 -7.68
CA LYS A 78 -1.94 14.39 -6.59
C LYS A 78 -1.54 13.62 -5.34
N TYR A 79 -2.38 12.69 -4.90
CA TYR A 79 -2.18 11.98 -3.64
C TYR A 79 -1.29 10.75 -3.83
N TYR A 80 -1.59 9.92 -4.83
CA TYR A 80 -0.71 8.87 -5.33
C TYR A 80 -0.30 9.11 -6.79
N ARG A 81 0.90 8.68 -7.15
CA ARG A 81 1.35 8.52 -8.54
C ARG A 81 1.19 7.06 -8.97
N LYS A 82 1.09 6.84 -10.28
CA LYS A 82 1.08 5.51 -10.89
C LYS A 82 2.49 5.18 -11.38
N GLU A 83 2.99 4.03 -11.01
CA GLU A 83 4.22 3.46 -11.55
C GLU A 83 3.94 2.09 -12.17
N SER A 84 4.75 1.72 -13.17
CA SER A 84 4.72 0.38 -13.77
C SER A 84 5.88 -0.40 -13.20
N ILE A 85 5.58 -1.55 -12.60
CA ILE A 85 6.55 -2.42 -11.94
C ILE A 85 6.51 -3.81 -12.54
N THR A 86 7.67 -4.46 -12.59
CA THR A 86 7.78 -5.85 -13.01
C THR A 86 7.84 -6.75 -11.79
N LEU A 87 7.00 -7.78 -11.76
CA LEU A 87 6.94 -8.78 -10.69
C LEU A 87 6.78 -10.18 -11.26
N GLU A 88 7.06 -11.18 -10.44
CA GLU A 88 6.91 -12.58 -10.82
C GLU A 88 5.54 -13.11 -10.37
N LEU A 89 4.74 -13.60 -11.31
CA LEU A 89 3.46 -14.26 -11.07
C LEU A 89 3.50 -15.66 -11.68
N ASN A 90 3.39 -16.69 -10.86
CA ASN A 90 3.43 -18.10 -11.31
C ASN A 90 4.68 -18.47 -12.13
N GLY A 91 5.83 -17.87 -11.83
CA GLY A 91 7.09 -18.09 -12.55
C GLY A 91 7.22 -17.29 -13.86
N GLU A 92 6.24 -16.46 -14.21
CA GLU A 92 6.29 -15.56 -15.35
C GLU A 92 6.49 -14.11 -14.90
N SER A 93 7.30 -13.37 -15.65
CA SER A 93 7.49 -11.95 -15.43
C SER A 93 6.32 -11.16 -16.02
N VAL A 94 5.60 -10.42 -15.18
CA VAL A 94 4.45 -9.61 -15.58
C VAL A 94 4.66 -8.15 -15.20
N GLU A 95 4.09 -7.26 -16.02
CA GLU A 95 4.06 -5.82 -15.75
C GLU A 95 2.73 -5.46 -15.09
N ALA A 96 2.80 -4.82 -13.92
CA ALA A 96 1.63 -4.37 -13.17
C ALA A 96 1.77 -2.89 -12.80
N MET A 97 0.66 -2.17 -12.79
CA MET A 97 0.61 -0.83 -12.22
C MET A 97 0.54 -0.90 -10.69
N VAL A 98 1.15 0.08 -10.04
CA VAL A 98 1.10 0.26 -8.58
C VAL A 98 0.88 1.75 -8.29
N TYR A 99 0.13 2.05 -7.22
CA TYR A 99 0.00 3.41 -6.71
C TYR A 99 1.06 3.64 -5.65
N ILE A 100 1.80 4.74 -5.68
CA ILE A 100 2.79 5.10 -4.65
C ILE A 100 2.49 6.52 -4.16
N MET A 101 2.48 6.73 -2.84
CA MET A 101 2.11 8.03 -2.27
C MET A 101 3.10 9.11 -2.71
N ASN A 102 2.59 10.31 -2.98
CA ASN A 102 3.44 11.45 -3.34
C ASN A 102 3.90 12.23 -2.11
N GLY A 103 5.13 12.72 -2.22
CA GLY A 103 5.75 13.61 -1.23
C GLY A 103 6.44 12.83 -0.12
N ASP A 104 7.18 13.58 0.70
CA ASP A 104 7.86 13.04 1.87
C ASP A 104 7.11 13.47 3.12
N ARG A 105 6.28 12.55 3.61
CA ARG A 105 5.21 12.78 4.58
C ARG A 105 5.51 11.86 5.76
N PRO A 106 5.69 12.32 7.00
CA PRO A 106 6.29 11.50 8.06
C PRO A 106 5.58 10.15 8.24
N LEU A 107 6.32 9.17 8.77
CA LEU A 107 5.71 7.89 9.13
C LEU A 107 4.69 8.16 10.23
N GLU A 108 3.46 7.71 9.99
CA GLU A 108 2.32 8.01 10.84
C GLU A 108 1.43 6.77 10.84
N SER A 109 1.01 6.35 12.03
CA SER A 109 0.23 5.15 12.20
C SER A 109 -1.14 5.30 11.53
N PRO A 110 -1.67 4.23 10.90
CA PRO A 110 -3.01 4.25 10.35
C PRO A 110 -4.06 4.26 11.46
N THR A 111 -5.27 4.69 11.13
CA THR A 111 -6.42 4.43 12.01
C THR A 111 -6.61 2.91 12.19
N ALA A 112 -7.05 2.47 13.38
CA ALA A 112 -7.31 1.06 13.66
C ALA A 112 -8.29 0.43 12.64
N GLN A 113 -9.35 1.17 12.29
CA GLN A 113 -10.34 0.72 11.29
C GLN A 113 -9.70 0.48 9.92
N TYR A 114 -8.80 1.36 9.49
CA TYR A 114 -8.09 1.21 8.22
C TYR A 114 -7.13 0.03 8.24
N TYR A 115 -6.39 -0.14 9.35
CA TYR A 115 -5.52 -1.28 9.55
C TYR A 115 -6.29 -2.61 9.49
N ASP A 116 -7.41 -2.72 10.20
CA ASP A 116 -8.24 -3.93 10.27
C ASP A 116 -8.75 -4.35 8.88
N ILE A 117 -9.07 -3.38 8.01
CA ILE A 117 -9.48 -3.66 6.62
C ILE A 117 -8.35 -4.31 5.83
N ILE A 118 -7.12 -3.80 5.97
CA ILE A 118 -5.95 -4.35 5.27
C ILE A 118 -5.62 -5.73 5.84
N GLU A 119 -5.59 -5.87 7.17
CA GLU A 119 -5.32 -7.13 7.85
C GLU A 119 -6.32 -8.21 7.45
N GLN A 120 -7.61 -7.87 7.38
CA GLN A 120 -8.65 -8.76 6.90
C GLN A 120 -8.39 -9.19 5.45
N GLY A 121 -8.03 -8.24 4.58
CA GLY A 121 -7.64 -8.54 3.21
C GLY A 121 -6.44 -9.49 3.13
N TYR A 122 -5.40 -9.28 3.95
CA TYR A 122 -4.26 -10.19 4.02
C TYR A 122 -4.69 -11.61 4.38
N ARG A 123 -5.51 -11.76 5.42
CA ARG A 123 -6.02 -13.06 5.88
C ARG A 123 -6.87 -13.77 4.83
N GLU A 124 -7.78 -13.04 4.18
CA GLU A 124 -8.67 -13.59 3.13
C GLU A 124 -7.90 -14.10 1.92
N ASN A 125 -6.77 -13.48 1.60
CA ASN A 125 -5.94 -13.82 0.45
C ASN A 125 -4.72 -14.67 0.79
N GLY A 126 -4.60 -15.14 2.05
CA GLY A 126 -3.49 -15.99 2.49
C GLY A 126 -2.13 -15.30 2.49
N LEU A 127 -2.09 -13.97 2.57
CA LEU A 127 -0.87 -13.17 2.66
C LEU A 127 -0.33 -13.17 4.10
N ASN A 128 0.99 -13.11 4.25
CA ASN A 128 1.64 -13.05 5.56
C ASN A 128 1.45 -11.67 6.21
N THR A 129 0.74 -11.60 7.33
CA THR A 129 0.46 -10.33 8.05
C THR A 129 1.70 -9.73 8.71
N SER A 130 2.80 -10.48 8.86
CA SER A 130 4.01 -9.94 9.51
C SER A 130 4.56 -8.69 8.82
N TYR A 131 4.40 -8.57 7.49
CA TYR A 131 4.82 -7.37 6.75
C TYR A 131 3.98 -6.14 7.15
N LEU A 132 2.68 -6.34 7.35
CA LEU A 132 1.74 -5.31 7.79
C LEU A 132 2.01 -4.90 9.24
N GLU A 133 2.27 -5.88 10.11
CA GLU A 133 2.60 -5.70 11.52
C GLU A 133 3.93 -4.93 11.69
N THR A 134 4.96 -5.27 10.91
CA THR A 134 6.24 -4.55 10.89
C THR A 134 6.04 -3.09 10.47
N ALA A 135 5.30 -2.84 9.38
CA ALA A 135 5.04 -1.47 8.91
C ALA A 135 4.30 -0.63 9.96
N LEU A 136 3.36 -1.23 10.70
CA LEU A 136 2.66 -0.56 11.81
C LEU A 136 3.61 -0.25 12.96
N ALA A 137 4.46 -1.20 13.35
CA ALA A 137 5.42 -1.01 14.43
C ALA A 137 6.42 0.11 14.13
N GLU A 138 6.92 0.18 12.89
CA GLU A 138 7.80 1.25 12.42
C GLU A 138 7.13 2.62 12.45
N ALA A 139 5.87 2.71 12.02
CA ALA A 139 5.11 3.96 12.07
C ALA A 139 4.92 4.45 13.51
N ILE A 140 4.49 3.58 14.43
CA ILE A 140 4.32 3.90 15.86
C ILE A 140 5.66 4.30 16.48
N GLN A 141 6.75 3.62 16.13
CA GLN A 141 8.07 3.95 16.63
C GLN A 141 8.49 5.35 16.18
N SER A 142 8.28 5.69 14.91
CA SER A 142 8.59 7.01 14.36
C SER A 142 7.82 8.13 15.07
N GLU A 143 6.50 7.97 15.24
CA GLU A 143 5.65 8.96 15.94
C GLU A 143 6.12 9.21 17.37
N ASN A 144 6.50 8.13 18.08
CA ASN A 144 7.01 8.25 19.44
C ASN A 144 8.36 8.97 19.50
N LEU A 145 9.24 8.76 18.52
CA LEU A 145 10.52 9.45 18.43
C LEU A 145 10.32 10.96 18.17
N GLU A 146 9.47 11.32 17.21
CA GLU A 146 9.16 12.72 16.91
C GLU A 146 8.58 13.44 18.14
N MET A 147 7.62 12.83 18.84
CA MET A 147 7.02 13.42 20.05
C MET A 147 8.06 13.63 21.17
N ASN A 148 9.02 12.71 21.32
CA ASN A 148 10.09 12.84 22.31
C ASN A 148 11.07 13.97 21.95
N GLU A 149 11.41 14.11 20.66
CA GLU A 149 12.28 15.20 20.17
C GLU A 149 11.62 16.57 20.35
N GLU A 150 10.33 16.71 20.02
CA GLU A 150 9.58 17.94 20.21
C GLU A 150 9.49 18.35 21.69
N MET A 151 9.26 17.37 22.59
CA MET A 151 9.22 17.61 24.03
C MET A 151 10.59 18.08 24.55
N GLN A 152 11.68 17.49 24.06
CA GLN A 152 13.05 17.88 24.42
C GLN A 152 13.37 19.31 23.94
N ILE A 153 13.06 19.65 22.68
CA ILE A 153 13.25 21.01 22.13
C ILE A 153 12.41 22.02 22.91
N GLY A 154 11.16 21.68 23.23
CA GLY A 154 10.28 22.53 24.03
C GLY A 154 10.86 22.81 25.42
N PHE A 155 11.55 21.84 26.03
CA PHE A 155 12.24 21.99 27.30
C PHE A 155 13.53 22.84 27.19
N ASP A 156 14.31 22.66 26.13
CA ASP A 156 15.55 23.42 25.91
C ASP A 156 15.30 24.89 25.55
N MET A 157 14.11 25.25 25.05
CA MET A 157 13.73 26.62 24.69
C MET A 157 13.19 27.46 25.87
N ILE A 158 12.95 26.84 27.03
CA ILE A 158 12.41 27.49 28.25
C ILE A 158 13.45 27.64 29.37
N TYR A 159 14.71 27.26 29.13
CA TYR A 159 15.87 27.43 30.01
C TYR A 159 17.02 28.15 29.29
#